data_AF-A0A9X5XF10-F1
#
_entry.id   AF-A0A9X5XF10-F1
#
_cell.length_a   1.000
_cell.length_b   1.000
_cell.length_c   1.000
_cell.angle_alpha   90.00
_cell.angle_beta   90.00
_cell.angle_gamma   90.00
#
_symmetry.space_group_name_H-M   'P 1'
#
loop_
_entity.id
_entity.type
_entity.pdbx_description
1 polymer ?
#
loop_
_entity_poly.entity_id
_entity_poly.type
_entity_poly.pdbx_seq_one_letter_code
_entity_poly.pdbx_strand_id
1 'polypeptide(L)'
;MTTGRLGQQAAPPNAAYAGQVVHFPDPVRAARHPRGVRVDAHGYPDFSPYARAAAEIAEPPEGFGVDELRLTDYVSANAALATAGHDLWDTIPPVATPHGWTWHHVRGTRRMELVPVEVKALLRHHGGIATAAVDHGKRGTRPLQD
;
A
#
# COMPACT_ATOMS: atom_id res chain seq x y z
N MET A 1 -29.08 -17.26 1.66
CA MET A 1 -29.63 -16.02 1.09
C MET A 1 -29.28 -14.87 2.01
N THR A 2 -28.34 -14.01 1.61
CA THR A 2 -28.06 -12.77 2.33
C THR A 2 -27.96 -11.69 1.27
N THR A 3 -28.96 -10.83 1.25
CA THR A 3 -29.12 -9.70 0.34
C THR A 3 -28.06 -8.64 0.65
N GLY A 4 -26.97 -8.65 -0.13
CA GLY A 4 -26.00 -7.56 -0.13
C GLY A 4 -26.69 -6.29 -0.63
N ARG A 5 -26.90 -5.32 0.26
CA ARG A 5 -27.48 -4.02 -0.05
C ARG A 5 -26.45 -3.23 -0.87
N LEU A 6 -26.67 -3.19 -2.19
CA LEU A 6 -26.01 -2.26 -3.10
C LEU A 6 -26.19 -0.84 -2.56
N GLY A 7 -25.08 -0.15 -2.22
CA GLY A 7 -25.09 1.28 -1.91
C GLY A 7 -24.50 1.71 -0.55
N GLN A 8 -24.08 0.80 0.33
CA GLN A 8 -23.25 1.21 1.47
C GLN A 8 -21.78 1.03 1.11
N GLN A 9 -21.02 2.13 1.05
CA GLN A 9 -19.57 2.07 1.17
C GLN A 9 -19.28 1.31 2.46
N ALA A 10 -18.79 0.07 2.35
CA ALA A 10 -18.39 -0.70 3.52
C ALA A 10 -17.36 0.13 4.30
N ALA A 11 -17.58 0.30 5.60
CA ALA A 11 -16.61 0.99 6.46
C ALA A 11 -15.21 0.36 6.25
N PRO A 12 -14.13 1.16 6.29
CA PRO A 12 -12.78 0.62 6.16
C PRO A 12 -12.60 -0.58 7.10
N PRO A 13 -11.91 -1.66 6.68
CA PRO A 13 -11.73 -2.86 7.51
C PRO A 13 -11.17 -2.57 8.92
N ASN A 14 -10.46 -1.46 9.07
CA ASN A 14 -9.83 -1.03 10.32
C ASN A 14 -10.58 0.11 11.01
N ALA A 15 -11.83 0.41 10.65
CA ALA A 15 -12.64 1.45 11.28
C ALA A 15 -12.81 1.22 12.80
N ALA A 16 -12.81 -0.04 13.25
CA ALA A 16 -12.85 -0.40 14.67
C ALA A 16 -11.61 0.06 15.46
N TYR A 17 -10.50 0.34 14.77
CA TYR A 17 -9.25 0.81 15.35
C TYR A 17 -9.06 2.32 15.20
N ALA A 18 -10.05 3.06 14.69
CA ALA A 18 -9.92 4.50 14.47
C ALA A 18 -9.45 5.24 15.74
N GLY A 19 -8.39 6.04 15.60
CA GLY A 19 -7.76 6.78 16.70
C GLY A 19 -6.92 5.94 17.67
N GLN A 20 -6.74 4.64 17.42
CA GLN A 20 -5.98 3.74 18.30
C GLN A 20 -4.56 3.50 17.78
N VAL A 21 -3.74 2.86 18.63
CA VAL A 21 -2.48 2.24 18.22
C VAL A 21 -2.67 0.73 18.28
N VAL A 22 -2.43 0.06 17.15
CA VAL A 22 -2.51 -1.40 17.07
C VAL A 22 -1.12 -1.97 17.27
N HIS A 23 -0.97 -2.84 18.25
CA HIS A 23 0.28 -3.55 18.52
C HIS A 23 0.24 -4.97 17.93
N PHE A 24 1.43 -5.51 17.67
CA PHE A 24 1.56 -6.89 17.25
C PHE A 24 1.12 -7.85 18.36
N PRO A 25 0.29 -8.87 18.05
CA PRO A 25 -0.15 -9.84 19.04
C PRO A 25 0.94 -10.84 19.42
N ASP A 26 1.93 -11.06 18.55
CA ASP A 26 3.04 -11.96 18.82
C ASP A 26 4.23 -11.21 19.46
N PRO A 27 4.88 -11.79 20.49
CA PRO A 27 5.91 -11.10 21.27
C PRO A 27 7.16 -10.77 20.45
N VAL A 28 7.46 -11.57 19.41
CA VAL A 28 8.64 -11.38 18.57
C VAL A 28 8.52 -10.09 17.77
N ARG A 29 7.38 -9.89 17.08
CA ARG A 29 7.14 -8.65 16.33
C ARG A 29 6.82 -7.48 17.23
N ALA A 30 6.17 -7.70 18.38
CA ALA A 30 5.95 -6.64 19.37
C ALA A 30 7.29 -6.08 19.89
N ALA A 31 8.28 -6.95 20.13
CA ALA A 31 9.62 -6.52 20.51
C ALA A 31 10.37 -5.79 19.38
N ARG A 32 10.20 -6.22 18.12
CA ARG A 32 10.77 -5.52 16.95
C ARG A 32 10.13 -4.15 16.69
N HIS A 33 8.83 -4.03 16.94
CA HIS A 33 8.02 -2.86 16.61
C HIS A 33 7.21 -2.37 17.83
N PRO A 34 7.87 -1.95 18.92
CA PRO A 34 7.20 -1.65 20.19
C PRO A 34 6.21 -0.48 20.10
N ARG A 35 6.41 0.43 19.13
CA ARG A 35 5.54 1.58 18.91
C ARG A 35 4.16 1.24 18.32
N GLY A 36 3.99 0.04 17.75
CA GLY A 36 2.77 -0.33 17.04
C GLY A 36 2.47 0.58 15.84
N VAL A 37 1.33 0.35 15.20
CA VAL A 37 0.85 1.15 14.06
C VAL A 37 -0.29 2.04 14.54
N ARG A 38 -0.11 3.36 14.41
CA ARG A 38 -1.18 4.33 14.67
C ARG A 38 -2.23 4.21 13.57
N VAL A 39 -3.49 4.27 13.95
CA VAL A 39 -4.62 4.36 13.03
C VAL A 39 -5.26 5.74 13.21
N ASP A 40 -5.46 6.44 12.10
CA ASP A 40 -6.05 7.78 12.13
C ASP A 40 -7.53 7.76 12.56
N ALA A 41 -8.12 8.94 12.72
CA ALA A 41 -9.52 9.09 13.13
C ALA A 41 -10.53 8.53 12.10
N HIS A 42 -10.09 8.21 10.88
CA HIS A 42 -10.91 7.66 9.81
C HIS A 42 -10.67 6.16 9.59
N GLY A 43 -9.83 5.52 10.41
CA GLY A 43 -9.55 4.08 10.33
C GLY A 43 -8.46 3.71 9.33
N TYR A 44 -7.63 4.66 8.89
CA TYR A 44 -6.48 4.37 8.02
C TYR A 44 -5.20 4.21 8.85
N PRO A 45 -4.45 3.11 8.67
CA PRO A 45 -3.18 2.94 9.35
C PRO A 45 -2.11 3.87 8.78
N ASP A 46 -1.30 4.45 9.66
CA ASP A 46 -0.14 5.28 9.35
C ASP A 46 1.14 4.43 9.44
N PHE A 47 1.75 4.17 8.29
CA PHE A 47 3.01 3.42 8.19
C PHE A 47 4.24 4.29 7.99
N SER A 48 4.09 5.62 7.86
CA SER A 48 5.20 6.52 7.60
C SER A 48 6.36 6.38 8.60
N PRO A 49 6.13 6.13 9.91
CA PRO A 49 7.22 5.87 10.87
C PRO A 49 8.07 4.62 10.59
N TYR A 50 7.62 3.75 9.68
CA TYR A 50 8.27 2.51 9.28
C TYR A 50 8.78 2.55 7.83
N ALA A 51 8.60 3.65 7.12
CA ALA A 51 9.06 3.80 5.74
C ALA A 51 10.59 3.81 5.69
N ARG A 52 11.17 2.90 4.91
CA ARG A 52 12.61 2.87 4.61
C ARG A 52 12.97 3.80 3.46
N ALA A 53 12.05 3.94 2.52
CA ALA A 53 12.19 4.80 1.36
C ALA A 53 10.80 5.27 0.90
N ALA A 54 10.77 6.31 0.08
CA ALA A 54 9.54 6.79 -0.53
C ALA A 54 9.79 7.28 -1.96
N ALA A 55 8.77 7.17 -2.80
CA ALA A 55 8.78 7.66 -4.17
C ALA A 55 7.49 8.44 -4.46
N GLU A 56 7.61 9.55 -5.18
CA GLU A 56 6.46 10.25 -5.75
C GLU A 56 6.24 9.73 -7.18
N ILE A 57 5.03 9.28 -7.48
CA ILE A 57 4.68 8.69 -8.78
C ILE A 57 3.76 9.63 -9.56
N ALA A 58 3.83 9.57 -10.88
CA ALA A 58 2.91 10.31 -11.74
C ALA A 58 1.45 9.86 -11.53
N GLU A 59 0.52 10.70 -11.97
CA GLU A 59 -0.88 10.30 -12.11
C GLU A 59 -1.02 9.15 -13.12
N PRO A 60 -1.94 8.20 -12.89
CA PRO A 60 -2.15 7.12 -13.83
C PRO A 60 -2.80 7.64 -15.12
N PRO A 61 -2.57 6.95 -16.26
CA PRO A 61 -3.33 7.20 -17.46
C PRO A 61 -4.84 7.03 -17.26
N GLU A 62 -5.63 7.77 -18.04
CA GLU A 62 -7.09 7.66 -18.01
C GLU A 62 -7.55 6.21 -18.32
N GLY A 63 -8.60 5.77 -17.61
CA GLY A 63 -9.19 4.44 -17.81
C GLY A 63 -8.41 3.27 -17.19
N PHE A 64 -7.44 3.56 -16.31
CA PHE A 64 -6.81 2.56 -15.46
C PHE A 64 -7.81 1.94 -14.48
N GLY A 65 -7.67 0.62 -14.28
CA GLY A 65 -8.30 -0.08 -13.17
C GLY A 65 -7.40 -0.16 -11.94
N VAL A 66 -7.96 -0.58 -10.80
CA VAL A 66 -7.22 -0.65 -9.53
C VAL A 66 -6.02 -1.62 -9.57
N ASP A 67 -6.15 -2.74 -10.29
CA ASP A 67 -5.07 -3.73 -10.38
C ASP A 67 -3.92 -3.25 -11.29
N GLU A 68 -4.25 -2.55 -12.40
CA GLU A 68 -3.27 -1.89 -13.28
C GLU A 68 -2.51 -0.79 -12.53
N LEU A 69 -3.24 0.08 -11.83
CA LEU A 69 -2.63 1.13 -11.01
C LEU A 69 -1.64 0.53 -10.01
N ARG A 70 -2.04 -0.51 -9.29
CA ARG A 70 -1.18 -1.13 -8.28
C ARG A 70 0.12 -1.65 -8.88
N LEU A 71 0.03 -2.37 -10.00
CA LEU A 71 1.19 -2.96 -10.66
C LEU A 71 2.12 -1.88 -11.19
N THR A 72 1.59 -0.91 -11.93
CA THR A 72 2.36 0.18 -12.52
C THR A 72 3.03 1.01 -11.42
N ASP A 73 2.33 1.36 -10.35
CA ASP A 73 2.90 2.15 -9.26
C ASP A 73 4.06 1.44 -8.56
N TYR A 74 3.93 0.12 -8.35
CA TYR A 74 5.01 -0.67 -7.76
C TYR A 74 6.25 -0.67 -8.65
N VAL A 75 6.06 -0.90 -9.96
CA VAL A 75 7.16 -0.89 -10.94
C VAL A 75 7.81 0.49 -11.03
N SER A 76 7.01 1.55 -11.11
CA SER A 76 7.50 2.93 -11.15
C SER A 76 8.27 3.31 -9.89
N ALA A 77 7.78 2.93 -8.70
CA ALA A 77 8.45 3.21 -7.43
C ALA A 77 9.77 2.43 -7.29
N ASN A 78 9.79 1.15 -7.70
CA ASN A 78 11.03 0.36 -7.75
C ASN A 78 12.06 1.03 -8.69
N ALA A 79 11.63 1.36 -9.91
CA ALA A 79 12.52 1.96 -10.92
C ALA A 79 13.07 3.31 -10.46
N ALA A 80 12.23 4.16 -9.85
CA ALA A 80 12.64 5.45 -9.32
C ALA A 80 13.75 5.32 -8.26
N LEU A 81 13.62 4.40 -7.31
CA LEU A 81 14.65 4.18 -6.28
C LEU A 81 15.91 3.51 -6.81
N ALA A 82 15.77 2.58 -7.76
CA ALA A 82 16.91 1.98 -8.44
C ALA A 82 17.72 3.03 -9.21
N THR A 83 17.05 3.91 -9.97
CA THR A 83 17.71 5.03 -10.69
C THR A 83 18.36 6.03 -9.73
N ALA A 84 17.76 6.24 -8.55
CA ALA A 84 18.35 7.08 -7.51
C ALA A 84 19.55 6.43 -6.78
N GLY A 85 19.91 5.18 -7.10
CA GLY A 85 21.04 4.48 -6.48
C GLY A 85 20.77 4.05 -5.04
N HIS A 86 19.51 3.73 -4.70
CA HIS A 86 19.18 3.28 -3.36
C HIS A 86 19.75 1.86 -3.08
N ASP A 87 20.45 1.70 -1.96
CA ASP A 87 21.19 0.49 -1.55
C ASP A 87 20.39 -0.84 -1.67
N LEU A 88 19.11 -0.82 -1.34
CA LEU A 88 18.21 -1.97 -1.47
C LEU A 88 18.07 -2.52 -2.90
N TRP A 89 18.44 -1.75 -3.92
CA TRP A 89 18.42 -2.14 -5.33
C TRP A 89 19.78 -2.52 -5.92
N ASP A 90 20.87 -2.47 -5.14
CA ASP A 90 22.24 -2.72 -5.64
C ASP A 90 22.44 -4.10 -6.27
N THR A 91 21.62 -5.08 -5.89
CA THR A 91 21.78 -6.50 -6.28
C THR A 91 20.52 -7.13 -6.89
N ILE A 92 19.48 -6.35 -7.14
CA ILE A 92 18.21 -6.84 -7.69
C ILE A 92 17.78 -6.05 -8.93
N PRO A 93 16.93 -6.63 -9.81
CA PRO A 93 16.43 -5.89 -10.97
C PRO A 93 15.70 -4.59 -10.59
N PRO A 94 15.82 -3.51 -11.39
CA PRO A 94 15.20 -2.21 -11.08
C PRO A 94 13.69 -2.23 -10.91
N VAL A 95 13.01 -3.23 -11.46
CA VAL A 95 11.55 -3.37 -11.39
C VAL A 95 11.08 -4.31 -10.27
N ALA A 96 12.01 -4.95 -9.56
CA ALA A 96 11.70 -5.86 -8.46
C ALA A 96 11.59 -5.08 -7.14
N THR A 97 10.64 -5.47 -6.29
CA THR A 97 10.58 -4.97 -4.92
C THR A 97 11.49 -5.84 -4.03
N PRO A 98 12.38 -5.26 -3.22
CA PRO A 98 13.27 -5.99 -2.33
C PRO A 98 12.53 -6.97 -1.41
N HIS A 99 13.11 -8.15 -1.19
CA HIS A 99 12.50 -9.16 -0.32
C HIS A 99 12.29 -8.64 1.11
N GLY A 100 11.13 -8.95 1.70
CA GLY A 100 10.74 -8.46 3.03
C GLY A 100 10.13 -7.05 3.04
N TRP A 101 10.09 -6.38 1.90
CA TRP A 101 9.49 -5.04 1.73
C TRP A 101 8.25 -5.06 0.85
N THR A 102 7.38 -4.08 1.04
CA THR A 102 6.22 -3.86 0.17
C THR A 102 5.89 -2.38 0.11
N TRP A 103 5.31 -1.96 -1.01
CA TRP A 103 4.83 -0.60 -1.15
C TRP A 103 3.49 -0.37 -0.46
N HIS A 104 3.36 0.83 0.12
CA HIS A 104 2.12 1.38 0.66
C HIS A 104 1.80 2.69 -0.05
N HIS A 105 0.63 2.73 -0.70
CA HIS A 105 0.04 3.96 -1.20
C HIS A 105 -0.39 4.83 -0.02
N VAL A 106 0.22 6.02 0.11
CA VAL A 106 -0.22 7.02 1.08
C VAL A 106 -1.54 7.63 0.61
N ARG A 107 -2.53 7.63 1.49
CA ARG A 107 -3.91 8.03 1.18
C ARG A 107 -3.98 9.45 0.61
N GLY A 108 -4.74 9.62 -0.47
CA GLY A 108 -4.99 10.94 -1.07
C GLY A 108 -3.78 11.58 -1.75
N THR A 109 -2.74 10.80 -2.01
CA THR A 109 -1.51 11.26 -2.67
C THR A 109 -1.05 10.24 -3.70
N ARG A 110 0.00 10.61 -4.46
CA ARG A 110 0.75 9.69 -5.32
C ARG A 110 2.06 9.22 -4.69
N ARG A 111 2.22 9.46 -3.39
CA ARG A 111 3.36 9.01 -2.62
C ARG A 111 3.23 7.53 -2.30
N MET A 112 4.31 6.81 -2.58
CA MET A 112 4.51 5.40 -2.25
C MET A 112 5.56 5.29 -1.16
N GLU A 113 5.28 4.56 -0.10
CA GLU A 113 6.21 4.28 1.00
C GLU A 113 6.60 2.81 1.02
N LEU A 114 7.91 2.55 1.04
CA LEU A 114 8.47 1.21 1.15
C LEU A 114 8.54 0.82 2.62
N VAL A 115 7.71 -0.13 3.03
CA VAL A 115 7.56 -0.54 4.43
C VAL A 115 7.82 -2.03 4.60
N PRO A 116 8.20 -2.52 5.79
CA PRO A 116 8.35 -3.95 6.03
C PRO A 116 7.03 -4.67 5.80
N VAL A 117 7.08 -5.83 5.12
CA VAL A 117 5.88 -6.66 4.86
C VAL A 117 5.15 -7.01 6.16
N GLU A 118 5.91 -7.33 7.22
CA GLU A 118 5.31 -7.69 8.50
C GLU A 118 4.55 -6.53 9.17
N VAL A 119 5.03 -5.30 9.01
CA VAL A 119 4.33 -4.09 9.48
C VAL A 119 3.07 -3.86 8.67
N LYS A 120 3.16 -3.94 7.34
CA LYS A 120 1.99 -3.80 6.46
C LYS A 120 0.92 -4.87 6.71
N ALA A 121 1.34 -6.06 7.11
CA ALA A 121 0.45 -7.20 7.36
C ALA A 121 -0.31 -7.12 8.69
N LEU A 122 0.10 -6.27 9.64
CA LEU A 122 -0.57 -6.12 10.94
C LEU A 122 -2.05 -5.73 10.78
N LEU A 123 -2.35 -4.86 9.81
CA LEU A 123 -3.69 -4.39 9.50
C LEU A 123 -3.95 -4.59 8.02
N ARG A 124 -4.75 -5.60 7.64
CA ARG A 124 -5.11 -5.82 6.23
C ARG A 124 -5.96 -4.68 5.70
N HIS A 125 -5.53 -4.09 4.60
CA HIS A 125 -6.25 -3.02 3.89
C HIS A 125 -5.70 -2.91 2.47
N HIS A 126 -6.43 -2.23 1.58
CA HIS A 126 -5.97 -2.00 0.22
C HIS A 126 -4.96 -0.84 0.09
N GLY A 127 -4.65 -0.12 1.18
CA GLY A 127 -3.82 1.09 1.13
C GLY A 127 -4.61 2.30 0.65
N GLY A 128 -3.90 3.39 0.34
CA GLY A 128 -4.44 4.55 -0.35
C GLY A 128 -5.04 4.24 -1.73
N ILE A 129 -4.78 3.05 -2.29
CA ILE A 129 -5.36 2.63 -3.57
C ILE A 129 -6.89 2.57 -3.51
N ALA A 130 -7.48 2.29 -2.34
CA ALA A 130 -8.93 2.28 -2.15
C ALA A 130 -9.58 3.65 -2.36
N THR A 131 -8.77 4.71 -2.32
CA THR A 131 -9.19 6.10 -2.52
C THR A 131 -8.65 6.70 -3.81
N ALA A 132 -7.95 5.92 -4.64
CA ALA A 132 -7.39 6.42 -5.89
C ALA A 132 -8.51 6.69 -6.91
N ALA A 133 -8.30 7.74 -7.73
CA ALA A 133 -9.22 8.17 -8.78
C ALA A 133 -9.08 7.32 -10.05
N VAL A 134 -9.36 6.02 -9.92
CA VAL A 134 -9.33 5.02 -11.00
C VAL A 134 -10.65 4.25 -11.06
N ASP A 135 -10.87 3.46 -12.11
CA ASP A 135 -12.05 2.62 -12.21
C ASP A 135 -11.92 1.39 -11.27
N HIS A 136 -12.62 1.42 -10.14
CA HIS A 136 -12.65 0.33 -9.17
C HIS A 136 -13.45 -0.90 -9.63
N GLY A 137 -14.29 -0.74 -10.65
CA GLY A 137 -15.04 -1.83 -11.29
C GLY A 137 -14.19 -2.62 -12.30
N LYS A 138 -13.13 -2.01 -12.83
CA LYS A 138 -12.19 -2.66 -13.75
C LYS A 138 -11.11 -3.43 -12.98
N ARG A 139 -11.08 -4.75 -13.19
CA ARG A 139 -10.14 -5.69 -12.54
C ARG A 139 -9.23 -6.35 -13.56
N GLY A 140 -8.09 -6.85 -13.07
CA GLY A 140 -7.03 -7.45 -13.90
C GLY A 140 -6.21 -6.41 -14.65
N THR A 141 -5.14 -6.88 -15.29
CA THR A 141 -4.33 -6.08 -16.21
C THR A 141 -4.81 -6.33 -17.63
N ARG A 142 -4.85 -5.29 -18.47
CA ARG A 142 -5.04 -5.51 -19.92
C ARG A 142 -3.99 -6.52 -20.42
N PRO A 143 -4.36 -7.49 -21.27
CA PRO A 143 -3.39 -8.31 -21.98
C PRO A 143 -2.40 -7.38 -22.71
N LEU A 144 -1.12 -7.73 -22.72
CA LEU A 144 -0.16 -7.12 -23.63
C LEU A 144 -0.73 -7.28 -25.04
N GLN A 145 -1.01 -6.16 -25.71
CA GLN A 145 -1.33 -6.18 -27.14
C GLN A 145 0.00 -6.08 -27.88
N ASP A 146 0.21 -7.01 -28.81
CA ASP A 146 1.39 -7.08 -29.69
C ASP A 146 1.52 -5.84 -30.60
#